data_AF-A0A7J4DTF5-F1
#
_entry.id   AF-A0A7J4DTF5-F1
#
_cell.length_a   1.000
_cell.length_b   1.000
_cell.length_c   1.000
_cell.angle_alpha   90.00
_cell.angle_beta   90.00
_cell.angle_gamma   90.00
#
_symmetry.space_group_name_H-M   'P 1'
#
loop_
_entity.id
_entity.type
_entity.pdbx_description
1 polymer ?
#
loop_
_entity_poly.entity_id
_entity_poly.type
_entity_poly.pdbx_seq_one_letter_code
_entity_poly.pdbx_strand_id
1 'polypeptide(L)'
;MNQHRPFSNMLPRIVELIARAAAGLKYDVKEYIASESIAAILDSLISELTKTIVEENEGVIRCGLCGRGPFTRKGLYLHLKRVHARQIEELVLLELEHRVWVMKNKLT
;
A
#
# COMPACT_ATOMS: atom_id res chain seq x y z
N MET A 1 21.21 -17.23 -3.69
CA MET A 1 20.80 -16.56 -4.94
C MET A 1 20.09 -15.27 -4.57
N ASN A 2 20.79 -14.13 -4.61
CA ASN A 2 20.19 -12.82 -4.35
C ASN A 2 19.39 -12.41 -5.58
N GLN A 3 18.08 -12.69 -5.56
CA GLN A 3 17.17 -12.12 -6.54
C GLN A 3 17.06 -10.62 -6.23
N HIS A 4 17.60 -9.80 -7.13
CA HIS A 4 17.50 -8.36 -7.07
C HIS A 4 16.02 -8.01 -7.21
N ARG A 5 15.30 -7.78 -6.11
CA ARG A 5 13.91 -7.29 -6.18
C ARG A 5 13.98 -5.86 -6.72
N PRO A 6 13.54 -5.59 -7.97
CA PRO A 6 13.31 -4.20 -8.34
C PRO A 6 12.33 -3.63 -7.30
N PHE A 7 12.53 -2.38 -6.88
CA PHE A 7 11.76 -1.70 -5.82
C PHE A 7 12.15 -1.98 -4.36
N SER A 8 13.14 -2.81 -4.03
CA SER A 8 13.52 -3.09 -2.63
C SER A 8 13.75 -1.82 -1.78
N ASN A 9 14.37 -0.79 -2.38
CA ASN A 9 14.67 0.47 -1.70
C ASN A 9 13.46 1.41 -1.61
N MET A 10 12.40 1.14 -2.37
CA MET A 10 11.16 1.92 -2.40
C MET A 10 10.04 1.30 -1.57
N LEU A 11 10.07 0.00 -1.30
CA LEU A 11 9.03 -0.71 -0.53
C LEU A 11 8.69 -0.04 0.81
N PRO A 12 9.65 0.38 1.66
CA PRO A 12 9.31 1.06 2.91
C PRO A 12 8.53 2.37 2.70
N ARG A 13 8.79 3.07 1.59
CA ARG A 13 8.08 4.31 1.23
C ARG A 13 6.68 4.01 0.70
N ILE A 14 6.52 2.95 -0.10
CA ILE A 14 5.19 2.52 -0.56
C ILE A 14 4.32 2.10 0.63
N VAL A 15 4.89 1.36 1.59
CA VAL A 15 4.21 1.01 2.85
C VAL A 15 3.78 2.26 3.63
N GLU A 16 4.63 3.28 3.71
CA GLU A 16 4.30 4.57 4.32
C GLU A 16 3.12 5.26 3.63
N LEU A 17 3.13 5.31 2.30
CA LEU A 17 2.08 5.95 1.51
C LEU A 17 0.73 5.22 1.68
N ILE A 18 0.76 3.88 1.66
CA ILE A 18 -0.44 3.06 1.92
C ILE A 18 -0.95 3.28 3.34
N ALA A 19 -0.08 3.30 4.34
CA ALA A 19 -0.49 3.54 5.73
C ALA A 19 -1.11 4.92 5.92
N ARG A 20 -0.61 5.95 5.20
CA ARG A 20 -1.22 7.28 5.17
C ARG A 20 -2.58 7.27 4.48
N ALA A 21 -2.67 6.65 3.30
CA ALA A 21 -3.91 6.53 2.55
C ALA A 21 -5.00 5.82 3.37
N ALA A 22 -4.69 4.67 3.97
CA ALA A 22 -5.60 3.91 4.82
C ALA A 22 -6.05 4.68 6.07
N ALA A 23 -5.20 5.57 6.60
CA ALA A 23 -5.55 6.44 7.72
C ALA A 23 -6.32 7.71 7.29
N GLY A 24 -6.53 7.95 5.99
CA GLY A 24 -7.06 9.20 5.45
C GLY A 24 -6.15 10.41 5.71
N LEU A 25 -4.84 10.18 5.76
CA LEU A 25 -3.84 11.24 5.86
C LEU A 25 -3.39 11.66 4.46
N LYS A 26 -3.02 12.93 4.29
CA LYS A 26 -2.48 13.43 3.02
C LYS A 26 -1.20 12.67 2.64
N TYR A 27 -1.13 12.27 1.37
CA TYR A 27 0.05 11.70 0.73
C TYR A 27 0.12 12.22 -0.71
N ASP A 28 1.32 12.18 -1.29
CA ASP A 28 1.56 12.49 -2.70
C ASP A 28 2.68 11.56 -3.21
N VAL A 29 2.37 10.75 -4.22
CA VAL A 29 3.32 9.82 -4.82
C VAL A 29 4.42 10.57 -5.58
N LYS A 30 4.10 11.73 -6.15
CA LYS A 30 5.01 12.53 -6.98
C LYS A 30 6.16 13.14 -6.18
N GLU A 31 6.01 13.25 -4.86
CA GLU A 31 7.12 13.61 -3.96
C GLU A 31 8.28 12.59 -4.02
N TYR A 32 8.03 11.35 -4.46
CA TYR A 32 9.00 10.26 -4.43
C TYR A 32 9.31 9.68 -5.82
N ILE A 33 8.40 9.85 -6.78
CA ILE A 33 8.49 9.24 -8.10
C ILE A 33 8.27 10.34 -9.15
N ALA A 34 9.34 10.69 -9.88
CA ALA A 34 9.28 11.72 -10.92
C ALA A 34 8.57 11.25 -12.21
N SER A 35 8.50 9.94 -12.44
CA SER A 35 7.85 9.39 -13.63
C SER A 35 6.34 9.37 -13.47
N GLU A 36 5.62 10.11 -14.31
CA GLU A 36 4.15 10.17 -14.33
C GLU A 36 3.49 8.79 -14.51
N SER A 37 4.05 7.94 -15.37
CA SER A 37 3.50 6.59 -15.61
C SER A 37 3.65 5.69 -14.38
N ILE A 38 4.81 5.74 -13.71
CA ILE A 38 5.04 4.97 -12.48
C ILE A 38 4.18 5.53 -11.33
N ALA A 39 4.04 6.86 -11.24
CA ALA A 39 3.19 7.50 -10.24
C ALA A 39 1.73 7.04 -10.38
N ALA A 40 1.19 7.02 -11.60
CA ALA A 40 -0.16 6.54 -11.87
C ALA A 40 -0.37 5.06 -11.50
N ILE A 41 0.63 4.20 -11.75
CA ILE A 41 0.59 2.78 -11.34
C ILE A 41 0.54 2.68 -9.80
N LEU A 42 1.36 3.45 -9.11
CA LEU A 42 1.41 3.46 -7.65
C LEU A 42 0.13 4.03 -7.02
N ASP A 43 -0.45 5.09 -7.57
CA ASP A 43 -1.72 5.64 -7.09
C ASP A 43 -2.85 4.60 -7.19
N SER A 44 -2.92 3.89 -8.33
CA SER A 44 -3.87 2.78 -8.50
C SER A 44 -3.63 1.66 -7.49
N LEU A 45 -2.37 1.23 -7.32
CA LEU A 45 -1.98 0.21 -6.34
C LEU A 45 -2.37 0.60 -4.91
N ILE A 46 -2.04 1.83 -4.49
CA ILE A 46 -2.33 2.36 -3.15
C ILE A 46 -3.85 2.39 -2.92
N SER A 47 -4.62 2.89 -3.90
CA SER A 47 -6.08 2.95 -3.81
C SER A 47 -6.72 1.58 -3.63
N GLU A 48 -6.24 0.57 -4.36
CA GLU A 48 -6.76 -0.80 -4.27
C GLU A 48 -6.40 -1.47 -2.94
N LEU A 49 -5.14 -1.40 -2.53
CA LEU A 49 -4.69 -2.01 -1.27
C LEU A 49 -5.33 -1.33 -0.06
N THR A 50 -5.58 -0.01 -0.13
CA THR A 50 -6.25 0.74 0.94
C THR A 50 -7.61 0.12 1.29
N LYS A 51 -8.40 -0.30 0.30
CA LYS A 51 -9.72 -0.93 0.53
C LYS A 51 -9.65 -2.23 1.33
N THR A 52 -8.50 -2.90 1.31
CA THR A 52 -8.25 -4.14 2.07
C THR A 52 -7.69 -3.85 3.46
N ILE A 53 -6.95 -2.74 3.60
CA ILE A 53 -6.15 -2.45 4.80
C ILE A 53 -6.94 -1.69 5.88
N VAL A 54 -7.99 -0.97 5.50
CA VAL A 54 -8.87 -0.26 6.43
C VAL A 54 -10.33 -0.66 6.26
N GLU A 55 -11.01 -0.82 7.38
CA GLU A 55 -12.47 -0.92 7.46
C GLU A 55 -12.98 0.33 8.17
N GLU A 56 -13.75 1.17 7.48
CA GLU A 56 -14.39 2.36 8.06
C GLU A 56 -15.89 2.24 7.86
N ASN A 57 -16.64 2.14 8.96
CA ASN A 57 -18.11 2.08 8.94
C ASN A 57 -18.66 3.03 10.00
N GLU A 58 -19.56 3.94 9.60
CA GLU A 58 -20.19 4.93 10.49
C GLU A 58 -19.17 5.72 11.35
N GLY A 59 -17.98 6.00 10.79
CA GLY A 59 -16.89 6.69 11.48
C GLY A 59 -16.06 5.83 12.45
N VAL A 60 -16.38 4.54 12.57
CA VAL A 60 -15.58 3.56 13.32
C VAL A 60 -14.50 2.99 12.41
N ILE A 61 -13.24 3.30 12.73
CA ILE A 61 -12.07 2.84 11.96
C ILE A 61 -11.48 1.60 12.61
N ARG A 62 -11.33 0.52 11.83
CA ARG A 62 -10.65 -0.72 12.21
C ARG A 62 -9.56 -1.07 11.21
N CYS A 63 -8.60 -1.86 11.65
CA CYS A 63 -7.59 -2.42 10.75
C CYS A 63 -8.18 -3.60 9.99
N GLY A 64 -8.25 -3.53 8.66
CA GLY A 64 -8.73 -4.61 7.81
C GLY A 64 -7.80 -5.84 7.76
N LEU A 65 -6.56 -5.71 8.24
CA LEU A 65 -5.60 -6.82 8.28
C LEU A 65 -5.74 -7.71 9.53
N CYS A 66 -6.22 -7.17 10.65
CA CYS A 66 -6.32 -7.92 11.91
C CYS A 66 -7.62 -7.70 12.70
N GLY A 67 -8.55 -6.90 12.20
CA GLY A 67 -9.83 -6.57 12.84
C GLY A 67 -9.73 -5.70 14.10
N ARG A 68 -8.51 -5.35 14.56
CA ARG A 68 -8.31 -4.54 15.77
C ARG A 68 -8.86 -3.13 15.59
N GLY A 69 -9.24 -2.53 16.71
CA GLY A 69 -9.80 -1.18 16.78
C GLY A 69 -10.86 -1.08 17.88
N PRO A 70 -11.56 0.06 17.97
CA PRO A 70 -11.49 1.20 17.06
C PRO A 70 -10.19 2.01 17.18
N PHE A 71 -9.76 2.62 16.06
CA PHE A 71 -8.59 3.50 16.00
C PHE A 71 -8.99 4.94 15.68
N THR A 72 -8.15 5.89 16.10
CA THR A 72 -8.12 7.23 15.46
C THR A 72 -7.35 7.14 14.13
N ARG A 73 -7.49 8.12 13.23
CA ARG A 73 -6.69 8.19 11.98
C ARG A 73 -5.18 8.03 12.26
N LYS A 74 -4.65 8.83 13.19
CA LYS A 74 -3.24 8.74 13.63
C LYS A 74 -2.91 7.39 14.27
N GLY A 75 -3.84 6.83 15.04
CA GLY A 75 -3.70 5.51 15.66
C GLY A 75 -3.57 4.39 14.63
N LEU A 76 -4.43 4.38 13.60
CA LEU A 76 -4.38 3.40 12.52
C LEU A 76 -3.07 3.52 11.76
N TYR A 77 -2.64 4.73 11.39
CA TYR A 77 -1.35 4.95 10.73
C TYR A 77 -0.17 4.34 11.51
N LEU A 78 -0.09 4.61 12.82
CA LEU A 78 0.97 4.06 13.66
C LEU A 78 0.86 2.54 13.81
N HIS A 79 -0.35 2.02 13.93
CA HIS A 79 -0.61 0.58 14.04
C HIS A 79 -0.14 -0.16 12.78
N LEU A 80 -0.54 0.31 11.59
CA LEU A 80 -0.14 -0.28 10.31
C LEU A 80 1.37 -0.33 10.16
N LYS A 81 2.08 0.77 10.49
CA LYS A 81 3.55 0.82 10.39
C LYS A 81 4.29 -0.05 11.40
N ARG A 82 3.77 -0.19 12.62
CA ARG A 82 4.47 -0.91 13.69
C ARG A 82 4.15 -2.39 13.72
N VAL A 83 2.95 -2.76 13.30
CA VAL A 83 2.42 -4.13 13.42
C VAL A 83 2.36 -4.81 12.06
N HIS A 84 1.95 -4.09 11.00
CA HIS A 84 1.65 -4.68 9.71
C HIS A 84 2.58 -4.25 8.57
N ALA A 85 3.66 -3.51 8.81
CA ALA A 85 4.53 -3.02 7.74
C ALA A 85 5.02 -4.14 6.79
N ARG A 86 5.44 -5.29 7.36
CA ARG A 86 5.88 -6.45 6.58
C ARG A 86 4.73 -7.09 5.78
N GLN A 87 3.55 -7.21 6.39
CA GLN A 87 2.38 -7.77 5.71
C GLN A 87 1.94 -6.86 4.54
N ILE A 88 2.01 -5.53 4.72
CA ILE A 88 1.73 -4.57 3.66
C ILE A 88 2.78 -4.67 2.54
N GLU A 89 4.06 -4.84 2.88
CA GLU A 89 5.11 -5.09 1.89
C GLU A 89 4.84 -6.36 1.06
N GLU A 90 4.42 -7.45 1.71
CA GLU A 90 4.05 -8.69 1.03
C GLU A 90 2.85 -8.51 0.10
N LEU A 91 1.81 -7.78 0.53
CA LEU A 91 0.66 -7.43 -0.30
C LEU A 91 1.05 -6.59 -1.52
N VAL A 92 1.93 -5.60 -1.34
CA VAL A 92 2.45 -4.77 -2.43
C VAL A 92 3.17 -5.63 -3.47
N LEU A 93 4.03 -6.55 -3.03
CA LEU A 93 4.78 -7.42 -3.93
C LEU A 93 3.86 -8.34 -4.73
N LEU A 94 2.89 -8.98 -4.06
CA LEU A 94 1.92 -9.85 -4.71
C LEU A 94 1.12 -9.11 -5.79
N GLU A 95 0.65 -7.90 -5.48
CA GLU A 95 -0.14 -7.11 -6.42
C GLU A 95 0.71 -6.60 -7.60
N LEU A 96 1.96 -6.20 -7.37
CA LEU A 96 2.89 -5.84 -8.45
C LEU A 96 3.20 -7.04 -9.36
N GLU A 97 3.46 -8.21 -8.79
CA GLU A 97 3.69 -9.45 -9.54
C GLU A 97 2.47 -9.81 -10.39
N HIS A 98 1.27 -9.72 -9.81
CA HIS A 98 0.02 -9.95 -10.52
C HIS A 98 -0.15 -8.97 -11.69
N ARG A 99 0.11 -7.67 -11.51
CA ARG A 99 0.05 -6.66 -12.58
C ARG A 99 1.03 -6.95 -13.71
N VAL A 100 2.26 -7.30 -13.38
CA VAL A 100 3.27 -7.70 -14.39
C VAL A 100 2.82 -8.93 -15.15
N TRP A 101 2.24 -9.92 -14.47
CA TRP A 101 1.69 -11.11 -15.11
C TRP A 101 0.54 -10.75 -16.07
N VAL A 102 -0.42 -9.94 -15.64
CA VAL A 102 -1.54 -9.50 -16.50
C VAL A 102 -1.03 -8.76 -17.73
N MET A 103 -0.05 -7.86 -17.58
CA MET A 103 0.54 -7.13 -18.71
C MET A 103 1.19 -8.05 -19.73
N LYS A 104 1.95 -9.06 -19.28
CA LYS A 104 2.60 -10.02 -20.18
C LYS A 104 1.61 -10.86 -20.98
N ASN A 105 0.49 -11.26 -20.38
CA ASN A 105 -0.50 -12.14 -21.00
C ASN A 105 -1.63 -11.40 -21.76
N LYS A 106 -1.73 -10.07 -21.64
CA LYS A 106 -2.62 -9.23 -22.47
C LYS A 106 -1.98 -8.74 -23.77
N LEU A 107 -0.66 -8.88 -23.90
CA LEU A 107 0.12 -8.45 -25.08
C LEU A 107 0.44 -9.62 -26.03
N THR A 108 -0.14 -10.80 -25.77
CA THR A 108 -0.12 -12.01 -26.60
C THR A 108 -1.53 -12.35 -27.04
#